data_AF-A0A378JJD8-F1
#
_entry.id   AF-A0A378JJD8-F1
#
_cell.length_a   1.000
_cell.length_b   1.000
_cell.length_c   1.000
_cell.angle_alpha   90.00
_cell.angle_beta   90.00
_cell.angle_gamma   90.00
#
_symmetry.space_group_name_H-M   'P 1'
#
loop_
_entity.id
_entity.type
_entity.pdbx_description
1 polymer ?
#
loop_
_entity_poly.entity_id
_entity_poly.type
_entity_poly.pdbx_seq_one_letter_code
_entity_poly.pdbx_strand_id
1 'polypeptide(L)' 'MSIFKRLIKNYRKSSENRIQFIIFLGFVIVPIIGMALLYIIVNIFWL' A
#
# COMPACT_ATOMS: atom_id res chain seq x y z
N MET A 1 -12.23 20.13 3.52
CA MET A 1 -12.40 18.74 4.01
C MET A 1 -11.04 18.07 3.97
N SER A 2 -10.53 17.53 5.09
CA SER A 2 -9.23 16.83 5.12
C SER A 2 -9.19 15.72 4.05
N ILE A 3 -8.05 15.56 3.39
CA ILE A 3 -7.80 14.54 2.35
C ILE A 3 -8.16 13.15 2.88
N PHE A 4 -7.84 12.86 4.14
CA PHE A 4 -8.20 11.63 4.83
C PHE A 4 -9.72 11.44 4.95
N LYS A 5 -10.47 12.50 5.28
CA LYS A 5 -11.94 12.43 5.35
C LYS A 5 -12.58 12.16 3.98
N ARG A 6 -11.98 12.67 2.89
CA ARG A 6 -12.44 12.42 1.52
C ARG A 6 -12.18 10.97 1.09
N LEU A 7 -11.02 10.41 1.43
CA LEU A 7 -10.67 9.01 1.17
C LEU A 7 -11.58 8.03 1.92
N ILE A 8 -11.82 8.27 3.21
CA ILE A 8 -12.71 7.44 4.04
C ILE A 8 -14.16 7.48 3.51
N LYS A 9 -14.63 8.64 3.07
CA LYS A 9 -15.97 8.79 2.50
C LYS A 9 -16.10 8.04 1.17
N ASN A 10 -15.07 8.07 0.33
CA ASN A 10 -15.03 7.31 -0.92
C ASN A 10 -14.91 5.80 -0.70
N TYR A 11 -14.23 5.37 0.36
CA TYR A 11 -14.11 3.97 0.76
C TYR A 11 -15.45 3.36 1.20
N ARG A 12 -16.30 4.13 1.91
CA ARG A 12 -17.62 3.64 2.36
C ARG A 12 -18.71 3.66 1.28
N LYS A 13 -18.46 4.22 0.10
CA LYS A 13 -19.50 4.53 -0.90
C LYS A 13 -20.01 3.31 -1.67
N SER A 14 -19.18 2.31 -1.92
CA SER A 14 -19.54 1.09 -2.66
C SER A 14 -18.58 -0.06 -2.33
N SER A 15 -19.07 -1.30 -2.43
CA SER A 15 -18.26 -2.53 -2.33
C SER A 15 -17.11 -2.55 -3.35
N GLU A 16 -17.36 -2.03 -4.54
CA GLU A 16 -16.38 -1.96 -5.64
C GLU A 16 -15.23 -1.00 -5.31
N ASN A 17 -15.55 0.19 -4.78
CA ASN A 17 -14.54 1.16 -4.33
C ASN A 17 -13.63 0.61 -3.23
N ARG A 18 -14.13 -0.29 -2.36
CA ARG A 18 -13.31 -0.93 -1.32
C ARG A 18 -12.31 -1.90 -1.93
N ILE A 19 -12.75 -2.75 -2.86
CA ILE A 19 -11.89 -3.71 -3.54
C ILE A 19 -10.80 -2.96 -4.31
N GLN A 20 -11.18 -1.93 -5.09
CA GLN A 20 -10.24 -1.13 -5.86
C GLN A 20 -9.20 -0.42 -4.97
N PHE A 21 -9.63 0.07 -3.80
CA PHE A 21 -8.73 0.67 -2.80
C PHE A 21 -7.77 -0.36 -2.19
N ILE A 22 -8.24 -1.57 -1.86
CA ILE A 22 -7.39 -2.64 -1.35
C ILE A 22 -6.35 -3.07 -2.39
N ILE A 23 -6.77 -3.20 -3.66
CA ILE A 23 -5.87 -3.52 -4.78
C ILE A 23 -4.80 -2.42 -4.93
N PHE A 24 -5.21 -1.15 -4.90
CA PHE A 24 -4.27 -0.02 -4.93
C PHE A 24 -3.29 -0.06 -3.76
N LEU A 25 -3.78 -0.33 -2.55
CA LEU A 25 -2.92 -0.43 -1.36
C LEU A 25 -1.94 -1.59 -1.48
N GLY A 26 -2.39 -2.74 -1.97
CA GLY A 26 -1.54 -3.91 -2.24
C GLY A 26 -0.46 -3.59 -3.26
N PHE A 27 -0.82 -2.90 -4.36
CA PHE A 27 0.14 -2.48 -5.38
C PHE A 27 1.23 -1.54 -4.86
N VAL A 28 0.93 -0.73 -3.84
CA VAL A 28 1.92 0.16 -3.22
C VAL A 28 2.73 -0.56 -2.14
N ILE A 29 2.08 -1.33 -1.28
CA ILE A 29 2.70 -1.96 -0.11
C ILE A 29 3.63 -3.12 -0.50
N VAL A 30 3.19 -3.98 -1.44
CA VAL A 30 3.97 -5.16 -1.88
C VAL A 30 5.36 -4.78 -2.40
N PRO A 31 5.54 -3.83 -3.34
CA PRO A 31 6.87 -3.46 -3.82
C PRO A 31 7.72 -2.78 -2.76
N ILE A 32 7.12 -2.00 -1.85
CA ILE A 32 7.87 -1.38 -0.74
C ILE A 32 8.45 -2.48 0.17
N ILE A 33 7.64 -3.47 0.54
CA ILE A 33 8.08 -4.61 1.35
C ILE A 33 9.14 -5.43 0.60
N GLY A 34 8.93 -5.70 -0.68
CA GLY A 34 9.88 -6.44 -1.51
C GLY A 34 11.24 -5.75 -1.59
N MET A 35 11.26 -4.44 -1.87
CA MET A 35 12.49 -3.64 -1.94
C MET A 35 13.18 -3.54 -0.56
N ALA A 36 12.42 -3.38 0.52
CA ALA A 36 12.98 -3.35 1.86
C ALA A 36 13.64 -4.69 2.25
N LEU A 37 12.99 -5.81 1.95
CA LEU A 37 13.55 -7.15 2.17
C LEU A 37 14.82 -7.37 1.36
N LEU A 38 14.81 -7.04 0.07
CA LEU A 38 15.98 -7.15 -0.79
C LEU A 38 17.14 -6.28 -0.27
N TYR A 39 16.86 -5.06 0.16
CA TYR A 39 17.88 -4.18 0.74
C TYR A 39 18.53 -4.81 1.98
N ILE A 40 17.71 -5.36 2.89
CA ILE A 40 18.22 -6.05 4.09
C ILE A 40 19.08 -7.25 3.71
N ILE A 41 18.60 -8.10 2.79
CA ILE A 41 19.33 -9.28 2.33
C ILE A 41 20.68 -8.88 1.73
N VAL A 42 20.67 -7.92 0.81
CA VAL A 42 21.91 -7.44 0.18
C VAL A 42 22.88 -6.89 1.24
N ASN A 43 22.39 -6.12 2.21
CA ASN A 43 23.25 -5.62 3.29
C ASN A 43 23.85 -6.75 4.13
N ILE A 44 23.08 -7.79 4.46
CA ILE A 44 23.57 -8.92 5.27
C ILE A 44 24.63 -9.74 4.52
N PHE A 45 24.48 -9.91 3.21
CA PHE A 45 25.43 -10.70 2.41
C PHE A 45 26.67 -9.92 1.96
N TRP A 46 26.61 -8.59 1.98
CA TRP A 46 27.70 -7.72 1.51
C TRP A 46 28.53 -7.11 2.65
N LEU A 47 28.02 -7.10 3.89
CA LEU A 47 28.78 -6.87 5.13
C LEU A 47 29.46 -8.16 5.61
#